data_AF-A0A923DI47-F1
#
_entry.id   AF-A0A923DI47-F1
#
_cell.length_a   1.000
_cell.length_b   1.000
_cell.length_c   1.000
_cell.angle_alpha   90.00
_cell.angle_beta   90.00
_cell.angle_gamma   90.00
#
_symmetry.space_group_name_H-M   'P 1'
#
loop_
_entity.id
_entity.type
_entity.pdbx_description
1 polymer ?
#
loop_
_entity_poly.entity_id
_entity_poly.type
_entity_poly.pdbx_seq_one_letter_code
_entity_poly.pdbx_strand_id
1 'polypeptide(L)'
;IPFIERSLSLLKHKGKQCFIIPFGLLNQPFGVKLRKLILDEFRIQSIVDLRDIKVFQDATIPTCIPLICKGSVANYYVDILRPYDLNFEKTHEIDVEKYLNSDLYMFRTENLGQSQNILNKVRAKAQNITLADLFYLSTGAEIHGKEKRSEDGSLESGHSKFDVLSDTYKVGFKEYIEGSAIEKSKMGRYCFPKRNAYLNYEPKIMRSPKFPELFDSEKIIIRGSSGSLGILATYDERKLYTPHKITIVIRKSDLPKSSNEFELSDIDLKYLLALINSSLFHFYYSSVYGGFIDVYPSSLKALPIPKLAKESQQPFIEKAEMMLLKNKQLHEIKQSFIQLTQSKWSSLNITGKLDEWYNHSFEAFRKELEKQKIKLTLQEQAEWLQYFYEQKQKAEILQQTIAQTDKEIDDLVYQLYELTDDEKAIINS
;
A
#
# COMPACT_ATOMS: atom_id res chain seq x y z
N ILE A 1 -1.67 -23.21 9.20
CA ILE A 1 -2.95 -23.40 9.92
C ILE A 1 -3.16 -24.87 10.31
N PRO A 2 -3.19 -25.86 9.39
CA PRO A 2 -3.55 -27.24 9.74
C PRO A 2 -2.68 -27.84 10.85
N PHE A 3 -1.37 -27.58 10.83
CA PHE A 3 -0.45 -28.04 11.88
C PHE A 3 -0.72 -27.42 13.26
N ILE A 4 -1.15 -26.16 13.30
CA ILE A 4 -1.48 -25.46 14.56
C ILE A 4 -2.75 -26.07 15.13
N GLU A 5 -3.81 -26.18 14.33
CA GLU A 5 -5.08 -26.80 14.74
C GLU A 5 -4.87 -28.24 15.22
N ARG A 6 -4.10 -29.04 14.46
CA ARG A 6 -3.79 -30.41 14.86
C ARG A 6 -3.03 -30.45 16.17
N SER A 7 -1.99 -29.61 16.33
CA SER A 7 -1.20 -29.57 17.57
C SER A 7 -2.04 -29.17 18.78
N LEU A 8 -2.86 -28.12 18.64
CA LEU A 8 -3.80 -27.66 19.68
C LEU A 8 -4.80 -28.74 20.09
N SER A 9 -5.34 -29.50 19.12
CA SER A 9 -6.26 -30.61 19.40
C SER A 9 -5.63 -31.74 20.22
N LEU A 10 -4.31 -31.96 20.05
CA LEU A 10 -3.56 -33.03 20.73
C LEU A 10 -3.06 -32.63 22.12
N LEU A 11 -3.12 -31.35 22.49
CA LEU A 11 -2.67 -30.90 23.81
C LEU A 11 -3.49 -31.57 24.91
N LYS A 12 -2.80 -32.03 25.96
CA LYS A 12 -3.42 -32.37 27.25
C LYS A 12 -3.76 -31.09 28.03
N HIS A 13 -4.58 -31.19 29.07
CA HIS A 13 -4.88 -30.05 29.95
C HIS A 13 -3.58 -29.40 30.47
N LYS A 14 -3.50 -28.06 30.41
CA LYS A 14 -2.27 -27.26 30.68
C LYS A 14 -1.07 -27.54 29.76
N GLY A 15 -1.24 -28.37 28.73
CA GLY A 15 -0.24 -28.57 27.69
C GLY A 15 -0.01 -27.26 26.93
N LYS A 16 1.22 -27.07 26.44
CA LYS A 16 1.62 -25.86 25.74
C LYS A 16 2.03 -26.18 24.31
N GLN A 17 1.65 -25.31 23.39
CA GLN A 17 2.10 -25.30 22.00
C GLN A 17 2.92 -24.02 21.78
N CYS A 18 4.04 -24.18 21.09
CA CYS A 18 4.92 -23.10 20.69
C CYS A 18 5.48 -23.43 19.31
N PHE A 19 5.17 -22.59 18.32
CA PHE A 19 5.72 -22.70 16.96
C PHE A 19 6.22 -21.34 16.51
N ILE A 20 7.28 -21.32 15.69
CA ILE A 20 7.58 -20.16 14.87
C ILE A 20 6.57 -20.15 13.72
N ILE A 21 5.79 -19.08 13.61
CA ILE A 21 4.73 -18.96 12.61
C ILE A 21 4.86 -17.64 11.84
N PRO A 22 4.28 -17.55 10.62
CA PRO A 22 4.17 -16.28 9.92
C PRO A 22 3.38 -15.26 10.76
N PHE A 23 3.92 -14.04 10.89
CA PHE A 23 3.32 -12.94 11.64
C PHE A 23 1.90 -12.62 11.15
N GLY A 24 1.66 -12.77 9.84
CA GLY A 24 0.35 -12.58 9.23
C GLY A 24 -0.76 -13.45 9.84
N LEU A 25 -0.44 -14.58 10.50
CA LEU A 25 -1.46 -15.37 11.19
C LEU A 25 -2.10 -14.60 12.37
N LEU A 26 -1.40 -13.63 12.95
CA LEU A 26 -1.90 -12.82 14.05
C LEU A 26 -2.93 -11.77 13.59
N ASN A 27 -2.93 -11.36 12.32
CA ASN A 27 -3.76 -10.23 11.87
C ASN A 27 -4.49 -10.38 10.52
N GLN A 28 -4.10 -11.30 9.65
CA GLN A 28 -4.69 -11.39 8.31
C GLN A 28 -6.06 -12.11 8.33
N PRO A 29 -6.96 -11.80 7.35
CA PRO A 29 -8.30 -12.38 7.27
C PRO A 29 -8.34 -13.91 7.22
N PHE A 30 -7.36 -14.56 6.58
CA PHE A 30 -7.32 -16.02 6.47
C PHE A 30 -7.16 -16.73 7.83
N GLY A 31 -6.68 -16.03 8.87
CA GLY A 31 -6.43 -16.59 10.20
C GLY A 31 -7.58 -16.44 11.20
N VAL A 32 -8.66 -15.75 10.84
CA VAL A 32 -9.76 -15.37 11.76
C VAL A 32 -10.33 -16.55 12.53
N LYS A 33 -10.64 -17.65 11.83
CA LYS A 33 -11.24 -18.85 12.45
C LYS A 33 -10.32 -19.48 13.49
N LEU A 34 -9.03 -19.56 13.19
CA LEU A 34 -8.04 -20.12 14.11
C LEU A 34 -7.85 -19.20 15.33
N ARG A 35 -7.79 -17.88 15.15
CA ARG A 35 -7.67 -16.95 16.28
C ARG A 35 -8.89 -17.01 17.19
N LYS A 36 -10.09 -17.08 16.61
CA LYS A 36 -11.31 -17.29 17.39
C LYS A 36 -11.27 -18.60 18.19
N LEU A 37 -10.90 -19.71 17.56
CA LEU A 37 -10.73 -20.99 18.25
C LEU A 37 -9.75 -20.88 19.44
N ILE A 38 -8.62 -20.19 19.25
CA ILE A 38 -7.63 -19.97 20.30
C ILE A 38 -8.22 -19.15 21.46
N LEU A 39 -8.99 -18.08 21.19
CA LEU A 39 -9.61 -17.27 22.23
C LEU A 39 -10.74 -18.00 22.97
N ASP A 40 -11.47 -18.89 22.30
CA ASP A 40 -12.60 -19.60 22.89
C ASP A 40 -12.14 -20.77 23.79
N GLU A 41 -11.11 -21.53 23.36
CA GLU A 41 -10.74 -22.81 24.00
C GLU A 41 -9.35 -22.84 24.66
N PHE A 42 -8.51 -21.84 24.38
CA PHE A 42 -7.11 -21.81 24.81
C PHE A 42 -6.77 -20.48 25.50
N ARG A 43 -5.55 -20.41 26.04
CA ARG A 43 -4.98 -19.19 26.61
C ARG A 43 -3.67 -18.88 25.94
N ILE A 44 -3.53 -17.66 25.43
CA ILE A 44 -2.24 -17.15 24.95
C ILE A 44 -1.45 -16.67 26.17
N GLN A 45 -0.27 -17.22 26.42
CA GLN A 45 0.58 -16.78 27.53
C GLN A 45 1.47 -15.61 27.10
N SER A 46 2.13 -15.74 25.96
CA SER A 46 3.02 -14.73 25.42
C SER A 46 3.08 -14.78 23.91
N ILE A 47 3.52 -13.69 23.30
CA ILE A 47 3.88 -13.62 21.90
C ILE A 47 5.26 -12.98 21.80
N VAL A 48 6.22 -13.72 21.26
CA VAL A 48 7.49 -13.14 20.81
C VAL A 48 7.26 -12.48 19.46
N ASP A 49 7.40 -11.17 19.39
CA ASP A 49 7.26 -10.38 18.18
C ASP A 49 8.61 -10.27 17.45
N LEU A 50 8.70 -10.90 16.29
CA LEU A 50 9.90 -10.93 15.45
C LEU A 50 9.67 -10.24 14.10
N ARG A 51 8.64 -9.38 13.99
CA ARG A 51 8.22 -8.83 12.70
C ARG A 51 9.31 -8.00 11.99
N ASP A 52 10.15 -7.34 12.78
CA ASP A 52 11.20 -6.42 12.31
C ASP A 52 12.57 -7.13 12.23
N ILE A 53 12.58 -8.46 12.39
CA ILE A 53 13.79 -9.26 12.54
C ILE A 53 13.84 -10.29 11.43
N LYS A 54 14.96 -10.29 10.70
CA LYS A 54 15.21 -11.29 9.68
C LYS A 54 15.66 -12.61 10.32
N VAL A 55 14.68 -13.40 10.76
CA VAL A 55 14.90 -14.69 11.43
C VAL A 55 15.48 -15.75 10.49
N PHE A 56 15.03 -15.77 9.23
CA PHE A 56 15.47 -16.72 8.23
C PHE A 56 16.17 -15.98 7.08
N GLN A 57 17.38 -16.41 6.70
CA GLN A 57 18.18 -15.74 5.67
C GLN A 57 17.48 -15.69 4.30
N ASP A 58 16.79 -16.78 3.95
CA ASP A 58 16.17 -16.98 2.64
C ASP A 58 14.68 -16.60 2.58
N ALA A 59 14.06 -16.26 3.72
CA ALA A 59 12.65 -15.91 3.77
C ALA A 59 12.45 -14.43 4.11
N THR A 60 11.53 -13.79 3.39
CA THR A 60 11.15 -12.39 3.61
C THR A 60 9.88 -12.26 4.46
N ILE A 61 9.33 -13.37 4.95
CA ILE A 61 8.06 -13.39 5.68
C ILE A 61 8.35 -13.05 7.15
N PRO A 62 7.77 -11.95 7.69
CA PRO A 62 7.87 -11.64 9.12
C PRO A 62 7.29 -12.77 9.96
N THR A 63 7.86 -13.05 11.14
CA THR A 63 7.46 -14.17 12.00
C THR A 63 7.15 -13.75 13.43
N CYS A 64 6.54 -14.65 14.18
CA CYS A 64 6.33 -14.54 15.62
C CYS A 64 6.31 -15.93 16.27
N ILE A 65 6.35 -15.95 17.61
CA ILE A 65 6.31 -17.17 18.40
C ILE A 65 5.23 -17.01 19.49
N PRO A 66 3.98 -17.42 19.24
CA PRO A 66 2.98 -17.47 20.29
C PRO A 66 3.15 -18.71 21.17
N LEU A 67 3.07 -18.52 22.48
CA LEU A 67 2.97 -19.59 23.46
C LEU A 67 1.51 -19.78 23.86
N ILE A 68 0.89 -20.86 23.41
CA ILE A 68 -0.54 -21.14 23.61
C ILE A 68 -0.69 -22.32 24.58
N CYS A 69 -1.51 -22.17 25.60
CA CYS A 69 -1.78 -23.16 26.63
C CYS A 69 -3.21 -23.68 26.52
N LYS A 70 -3.43 -24.98 26.68
CA LYS A 70 -4.77 -25.57 26.68
C LYS A 70 -5.51 -25.24 27.98
N GLY A 71 -6.71 -24.68 27.81
CA GLY A 71 -7.59 -24.23 28.88
C GLY A 71 -7.99 -22.78 28.65
N SER A 72 -9.30 -22.53 28.68
CA SER A 72 -9.88 -21.19 28.65
C SER A 72 -9.74 -20.54 30.03
N VAL A 73 -9.35 -19.27 30.06
CA VAL A 73 -9.27 -18.43 31.26
C VAL A 73 -9.84 -17.07 30.87
N ALA A 74 -10.73 -16.52 31.68
CA ALA A 74 -11.19 -15.15 31.52
C ALA A 74 -10.18 -14.17 32.15
N ASN A 75 -10.14 -12.93 31.65
CA ASN A 75 -9.43 -11.80 32.26
C ASN A 75 -7.94 -12.10 32.52
N TYR A 76 -7.15 -12.21 31.45
CA TYR A 76 -5.72 -12.40 31.55
C TYR A 76 -4.96 -11.47 30.61
N TYR A 77 -3.69 -11.29 30.93
CA TYR A 77 -2.76 -10.53 30.12
C TYR A 77 -1.86 -11.46 29.31
N VAL A 78 -1.53 -11.00 28.10
CA VAL A 78 -0.58 -11.62 27.19
C VAL A 78 0.72 -10.83 27.22
N ASP A 79 1.81 -11.51 27.57
CA ASP A 79 3.14 -10.90 27.55
C ASP A 79 3.61 -10.70 26.11
N ILE A 80 4.01 -9.47 25.78
CA ILE A 80 4.67 -9.18 24.51
C ILE A 80 6.17 -9.15 24.73
N LEU A 81 6.87 -10.05 24.04
CA LEU A 81 8.30 -10.25 24.19
C LEU A 81 9.03 -9.80 22.92
N ARG A 82 10.19 -9.17 23.08
CA ARG A 82 11.13 -8.86 21.99
C ARG A 82 12.49 -9.49 22.31
N PRO A 83 13.27 -9.91 21.31
CA PRO A 83 14.61 -10.42 21.55
C PRO A 83 15.54 -9.28 21.97
N TYR A 84 16.32 -9.53 23.00
CA TYR A 84 17.42 -8.70 23.46
C TYR A 84 18.62 -9.62 23.69
N ASP A 85 19.65 -9.47 22.86
CA ASP A 85 20.79 -10.38 22.80
C ASP A 85 20.34 -11.85 22.61
N LEU A 86 20.68 -12.76 23.53
CA LEU A 86 20.28 -14.17 23.49
C LEU A 86 19.00 -14.48 24.28
N ASN A 87 18.30 -13.46 24.79
CA ASN A 87 17.10 -13.61 25.62
C ASN A 87 15.86 -12.97 24.98
N PHE A 88 14.68 -13.33 25.51
CA PHE A 88 13.43 -12.62 25.22
C PHE A 88 13.04 -11.78 26.42
N GLU A 89 12.97 -10.47 26.22
CA GLU A 89 12.59 -9.52 27.26
C GLU A 89 11.15 -9.06 27.06
N LYS A 90 10.44 -8.93 28.19
CA LYS A 90 9.08 -8.43 28.21
C LYS A 90 9.08 -6.92 28.00
N THR A 91 8.33 -6.49 26.99
CA THR A 91 8.17 -5.08 26.65
C THR A 91 6.95 -4.49 27.32
N HIS A 92 5.79 -5.13 27.19
CA HIS A 92 4.53 -4.74 27.81
C HIS A 92 3.57 -5.94 27.87
N GLU A 93 2.40 -5.71 28.46
CA GLU A 93 1.30 -6.66 28.51
C GLU A 93 0.09 -6.14 27.73
N ILE A 94 -0.67 -7.07 27.15
CA ILE A 94 -1.93 -6.76 26.48
C ILE A 94 -3.06 -7.55 27.13
N ASP A 95 -4.08 -6.83 27.57
CA ASP A 95 -5.32 -7.43 28.05
C ASP A 95 -6.00 -8.22 26.91
N VAL A 96 -6.33 -9.49 27.15
CA VAL A 96 -7.01 -10.35 26.18
C VAL A 96 -8.34 -9.76 25.69
N GLU A 97 -9.03 -8.94 26.50
CA GLU A 97 -10.25 -8.25 26.06
C GLU A 97 -10.03 -7.40 24.80
N LYS A 98 -8.81 -6.86 24.63
CA LYS A 98 -8.45 -6.11 23.42
C LYS A 98 -8.46 -7.00 22.16
N TYR A 99 -8.11 -8.29 22.28
CA TYR A 99 -8.18 -9.22 21.16
C TYR A 99 -9.62 -9.63 20.86
N LEU A 100 -10.42 -9.88 21.91
CA LEU A 100 -11.84 -10.23 21.78
C LEU A 100 -12.65 -9.12 21.09
N ASN A 101 -12.31 -7.87 21.37
CA ASN A 101 -12.99 -6.68 20.82
C ASN A 101 -12.34 -6.10 19.56
N SER A 102 -11.24 -6.69 19.08
CA SER A 102 -10.59 -6.24 17.85
C SER A 102 -11.30 -6.78 16.60
N ASP A 103 -11.26 -6.01 15.52
CA ASP A 103 -11.64 -6.49 14.19
C ASP A 103 -10.89 -7.80 13.90
N LEU A 104 -11.56 -8.79 13.33
CA LEU A 104 -10.94 -10.06 12.91
C LEU A 104 -10.25 -10.86 14.04
N TYR A 105 -10.52 -10.56 15.32
CA TYR A 105 -9.87 -11.19 16.49
C TYR A 105 -8.34 -11.17 16.41
N MET A 106 -7.75 -10.02 16.06
CA MET A 106 -6.32 -9.91 15.84
C MET A 106 -5.52 -9.97 17.14
N PHE A 107 -4.43 -10.76 17.13
CA PHE A 107 -3.45 -10.82 18.22
C PHE A 107 -2.39 -9.74 18.01
N ARG A 108 -2.81 -8.49 18.14
CA ARG A 108 -1.96 -7.31 17.96
C ARG A 108 -0.90 -7.27 19.06
N THR A 109 0.37 -7.08 18.70
CA THR A 109 1.47 -7.01 19.67
C THR A 109 1.95 -5.58 19.92
N GLU A 110 1.41 -4.59 19.19
CA GLU A 110 1.73 -3.17 19.43
C GLU A 110 1.15 -2.69 20.77
N ASN A 111 1.83 -1.75 21.42
CA ASN A 111 1.31 -1.10 22.62
C ASN A 111 0.26 -0.04 22.26
N LEU A 112 -0.95 -0.50 21.94
CA LEU A 112 -2.05 0.37 21.52
C LEU A 112 -2.60 1.26 22.64
N GLY A 113 -2.19 1.07 23.90
CA GLY A 113 -2.64 1.92 25.01
C GLY A 113 -2.32 3.40 24.78
N GLN A 114 -1.14 3.68 24.23
CA GLN A 114 -0.73 5.04 23.85
C GLN A 114 -1.38 5.51 22.55
N SER A 115 -1.70 4.60 21.65
CA SER A 115 -2.32 4.88 20.34
C SER A 115 -3.83 5.11 20.43
N GLN A 116 -4.51 4.63 21.47
CA GLN A 116 -5.97 4.60 21.54
C GLN A 116 -6.60 6.00 21.46
N ASN A 117 -5.98 7.00 22.10
CA ASN A 117 -6.43 8.39 22.03
C ASN A 117 -6.39 8.92 20.59
N ILE A 118 -5.31 8.65 19.86
CA ILE A 118 -5.14 9.02 18.45
C ILE A 118 -6.24 8.36 17.59
N LEU A 119 -6.46 7.05 17.75
CA LEU A 119 -7.49 6.31 17.01
C LEU A 119 -8.90 6.84 17.32
N ASN A 120 -9.17 7.21 18.57
CA ASN A 120 -10.44 7.78 19.00
C ASN A 120 -10.66 9.17 18.40
N LYS A 121 -9.64 10.04 18.37
CA LYS A 121 -9.71 11.34 17.70
C LYS A 121 -10.06 11.19 16.22
N VAL A 122 -9.41 10.24 15.53
CA VAL A 122 -9.69 9.97 14.12
C VAL A 122 -11.15 9.56 13.90
N ARG A 123 -11.65 8.61 14.68
CA ARG A 123 -13.04 8.13 14.60
C ARG A 123 -14.05 9.22 14.98
N ALA A 124 -13.78 9.97 16.04
CA ALA A 124 -14.65 11.03 16.53
C ALA A 124 -14.79 12.17 15.51
N LYS A 125 -13.68 12.61 14.90
CA LYS A 125 -13.72 13.66 13.86
C LYS A 125 -14.53 13.24 12.63
N ALA A 126 -14.53 11.96 12.30
CA ALA A 126 -15.31 11.42 11.19
C ALA A 126 -16.81 11.24 11.49
N GLN A 127 -17.23 11.27 12.75
CA GLN A 127 -18.65 11.16 13.14
C GLN A 127 -19.35 9.93 12.53
N ASN A 128 -18.66 8.77 12.55
CA ASN A 128 -19.10 7.50 11.94
C ASN A 128 -19.20 7.49 10.40
N ILE A 129 -18.76 8.54 9.71
CA ILE A 129 -18.70 8.57 8.25
C ILE A 129 -17.46 7.81 7.78
N THR A 130 -17.68 6.87 6.87
CA THR A 130 -16.63 6.07 6.26
C THR A 130 -16.37 6.48 4.82
N LEU A 131 -15.23 6.04 4.27
CA LEU A 131 -14.88 6.26 2.88
C LEU A 131 -15.93 5.68 1.92
N ALA A 132 -16.55 4.54 2.26
CA ALA A 132 -17.62 3.93 1.46
C ALA A 132 -18.94 4.71 1.47
N ASP A 133 -19.18 5.53 2.50
CA ASP A 133 -20.35 6.41 2.56
C ASP A 133 -20.21 7.57 1.57
N LEU A 134 -18.97 8.03 1.35
CA LEU A 134 -18.68 9.20 0.52
C LEU A 134 -18.36 8.85 -0.94
N PHE A 135 -17.69 7.73 -1.18
CA PHE A 135 -17.17 7.35 -2.50
C PHE A 135 -17.53 5.91 -2.88
N TYR A 136 -17.45 5.61 -4.17
CA TYR A 136 -17.53 4.22 -4.64
C TYR A 136 -16.14 3.62 -4.77
N LEU A 137 -15.95 2.42 -4.22
CA LEU A 137 -14.70 1.68 -4.24
C LEU A 137 -14.87 0.34 -4.92
N SER A 138 -14.04 0.07 -5.92
CA SER A 138 -13.97 -1.21 -6.63
C SER A 138 -12.53 -1.56 -6.96
N THR A 139 -12.24 -2.84 -7.13
CA THR A 139 -11.00 -3.28 -7.79
C THR A 139 -11.07 -2.99 -9.29
N GLY A 140 -9.90 -2.92 -9.94
CA GLY A 140 -9.78 -2.90 -11.39
C GLY A 140 -10.25 -4.20 -12.06
N ALA A 141 -10.00 -4.33 -13.36
CA ALA A 141 -10.50 -5.44 -14.17
C ALA A 141 -9.68 -6.74 -14.01
N GLU A 142 -10.36 -7.88 -14.08
CA GLU A 142 -9.72 -9.17 -14.37
C GLU A 142 -9.81 -9.42 -15.88
N ILE A 143 -8.76 -9.02 -16.59
CA ILE A 143 -8.72 -8.97 -18.05
C ILE A 143 -8.36 -10.31 -18.73
N HIS A 144 -8.06 -11.34 -17.94
CA HIS A 144 -7.91 -12.72 -18.43
C HIS A 144 -9.28 -13.39 -18.58
N GLY A 145 -9.32 -14.53 -19.27
CA GLY A 145 -10.57 -15.24 -19.55
C GLY A 145 -11.12 -16.02 -18.38
N LYS A 146 -12.41 -16.31 -18.43
CA LYS A 146 -13.05 -17.21 -17.48
C LYS A 146 -12.55 -18.64 -17.72
N GLU A 147 -12.04 -19.26 -16.66
CA GLU A 147 -11.79 -20.69 -16.64
C GLU A 147 -13.11 -21.45 -16.78
N LYS A 148 -13.10 -22.53 -17.55
CA LYS A 148 -14.23 -23.45 -17.70
C LYS A 148 -13.82 -24.83 -17.21
N ARG A 149 -14.81 -25.63 -16.82
CA ARG A 149 -14.59 -27.06 -16.58
C ARG A 149 -15.08 -27.83 -17.79
N SER A 150 -14.24 -28.70 -18.31
CA SER A 150 -14.60 -29.66 -19.34
C SER A 150 -15.49 -30.77 -18.74
N GLU A 151 -16.13 -31.56 -19.59
CA GLU A 151 -17.03 -32.65 -19.16
C GLU A 151 -16.32 -33.70 -18.28
N ASP A 152 -15.01 -33.87 -18.46
CA ASP A 152 -14.16 -34.78 -17.67
C ASP A 152 -13.70 -34.18 -16.31
N GLY A 153 -14.10 -32.94 -16.01
CA GLY A 153 -13.75 -32.23 -14.78
C GLY A 153 -12.40 -31.50 -14.82
N SER A 154 -11.67 -31.56 -15.92
CA SER A 154 -10.44 -30.78 -16.12
C SER A 154 -10.72 -29.28 -16.28
N LEU A 155 -9.72 -28.45 -15.95
CA LEU A 155 -9.80 -27.00 -16.06
C LEU A 155 -9.28 -26.55 -17.42
N GLU A 156 -10.16 -25.95 -18.21
CA GLU A 156 -9.81 -25.22 -19.42
C GLU A 156 -9.54 -23.76 -19.07
N SER A 157 -8.27 -23.35 -19.24
CA SER A 157 -7.87 -21.96 -19.09
C SER A 157 -8.60 -21.07 -20.10
N GLY A 158 -9.09 -19.92 -19.62
CA GLY A 158 -9.58 -18.87 -20.50
C GLY A 158 -8.45 -18.19 -21.29
N HIS A 159 -8.79 -17.16 -22.07
CA HIS A 159 -7.80 -16.37 -22.80
C HIS A 159 -6.77 -15.72 -21.87
N SER A 160 -5.56 -15.51 -22.39
CA SER A 160 -4.47 -14.87 -21.67
C SER A 160 -4.70 -13.37 -21.59
N LYS A 161 -4.25 -12.73 -20.51
CA LYS A 161 -4.25 -11.26 -20.45
C LYS A 161 -3.46 -10.62 -21.61
N PHE A 162 -2.48 -11.33 -22.16
CA PHE A 162 -1.67 -10.83 -23.27
C PHE A 162 -2.44 -10.76 -24.60
N ASP A 163 -3.56 -11.48 -24.74
CA ASP A 163 -4.38 -11.45 -25.95
C ASP A 163 -5.11 -10.11 -26.12
N VAL A 164 -5.28 -9.36 -25.03
CA VAL A 164 -5.94 -8.05 -25.01
C VAL A 164 -4.98 -6.89 -24.75
N LEU A 165 -3.67 -7.14 -24.60
CA LEU A 165 -2.66 -6.12 -24.36
C LEU A 165 -1.76 -5.92 -25.58
N SER A 166 -1.35 -4.68 -25.82
CA SER A 166 -0.47 -4.29 -26.93
C SER A 166 0.53 -3.23 -26.49
N ASP A 167 1.78 -3.34 -26.93
CA ASP A 167 2.78 -2.29 -26.70
C ASP A 167 2.56 -1.07 -27.62
N THR A 168 1.84 -1.26 -28.73
CA THR A 168 1.51 -0.22 -29.70
C THR A 168 0.06 0.23 -29.55
N TYR A 169 -0.16 1.53 -29.70
CA TYR A 169 -1.51 2.09 -29.70
C TYR A 169 -2.26 1.67 -30.96
N LYS A 170 -3.54 1.33 -30.79
CA LYS A 170 -4.52 1.14 -31.87
C LYS A 170 -5.75 1.95 -31.54
N VAL A 171 -6.48 2.40 -32.56
CA VAL A 171 -7.71 3.18 -32.39
C VAL A 171 -8.67 2.43 -31.44
N GLY A 172 -9.12 3.12 -30.40
CA GLY A 172 -10.02 2.57 -29.37
C GLY A 172 -9.32 1.87 -28.20
N PHE A 173 -8.02 1.59 -28.26
CA PHE A 173 -7.30 0.98 -27.14
C PHE A 173 -7.10 2.01 -26.02
N LYS A 174 -7.07 1.53 -24.78
CA LYS A 174 -7.00 2.35 -23.56
C LYS A 174 -5.63 2.23 -22.91
N GLU A 175 -5.13 3.29 -22.28
CA GLU A 175 -3.89 3.16 -21.52
C GLU A 175 -4.08 2.23 -20.31
N TYR A 176 -3.15 1.29 -20.14
CA TYR A 176 -3.21 0.31 -19.07
C TYR A 176 -1.93 0.31 -18.24
N ILE A 177 -2.11 0.24 -16.93
CA ILE A 177 -1.02 0.07 -15.97
C ILE A 177 -1.18 -1.22 -15.18
N GLU A 178 -0.06 -1.85 -14.85
CA GLU A 178 0.03 -2.90 -13.85
C GLU A 178 0.28 -2.29 -12.48
N GLY A 179 0.06 -3.06 -11.40
CA GLY A 179 0.28 -2.57 -10.04
C GLY A 179 1.70 -2.03 -9.80
N SER A 180 2.71 -2.60 -10.48
CA SER A 180 4.12 -2.16 -10.43
C SER A 180 4.37 -0.75 -10.96
N ALA A 181 3.45 -0.16 -11.74
CA ALA A 181 3.55 1.24 -12.15
C ALA A 181 3.41 2.21 -10.97
N ILE A 182 2.77 1.76 -9.88
CA ILE A 182 2.82 2.42 -8.57
C ILE A 182 3.94 1.73 -7.79
N GLU A 183 5.07 2.41 -7.67
CA GLU A 183 6.27 1.86 -7.05
C GLU A 183 6.00 1.45 -5.59
N LYS A 184 6.61 0.34 -5.15
CA LYS A 184 6.52 -0.13 -3.76
C LYS A 184 7.53 0.63 -2.87
N SER A 185 7.39 1.95 -2.84
CA SER A 185 8.17 2.88 -2.02
C SER A 185 7.30 4.09 -1.66
N LYS A 186 7.79 5.00 -0.80
CA LYS A 186 7.07 6.26 -0.51
C LYS A 186 6.82 7.10 -1.76
N MET A 187 7.62 6.93 -2.82
CA MET A 187 7.44 7.59 -4.12
C MET A 187 6.23 7.06 -4.90
N GLY A 188 5.62 5.95 -4.47
CA GLY A 188 4.34 5.48 -5.00
C GLY A 188 3.16 6.41 -4.66
N ARG A 189 3.29 7.24 -3.62
CA ARG A 189 2.29 8.27 -3.29
C ARG A 189 2.39 9.43 -4.29
N TYR A 190 1.24 9.92 -4.77
CA TYR A 190 1.16 11.03 -5.73
C TYR A 190 1.98 10.83 -7.02
N CYS A 191 2.32 9.58 -7.34
CA CYS A 191 3.19 9.28 -8.47
C CYS A 191 2.49 9.57 -9.80
N PHE A 192 3.27 9.68 -10.87
CA PHE A 192 2.77 9.69 -12.24
C PHE A 192 3.04 8.31 -12.88
N PRO A 193 2.07 7.38 -12.88
CA PRO A 193 2.33 6.00 -13.27
C PRO A 193 2.70 5.89 -14.74
N LYS A 194 3.78 5.15 -15.03
CA LYS A 194 4.18 4.82 -16.39
C LYS A 194 3.20 3.80 -16.98
N ARG A 195 2.72 4.06 -18.20
CA ARG A 195 1.89 3.11 -18.95
C ARG A 195 2.69 1.82 -19.18
N ASN A 196 2.08 0.66 -18.90
CA ASN A 196 2.67 -0.64 -19.20
C ASN A 196 2.31 -1.11 -20.62
N ALA A 197 1.06 -0.91 -21.03
CA ALA A 197 0.55 -1.36 -22.32
C ALA A 197 -0.69 -0.54 -22.73
N TYR A 198 -1.21 -0.83 -23.91
CA TYR A 198 -2.52 -0.45 -24.38
C TYR A 198 -3.47 -1.65 -24.31
N LEU A 199 -4.64 -1.46 -23.70
CA LEU A 199 -5.65 -2.48 -23.51
C LEU A 199 -6.74 -2.36 -24.58
N ASN A 200 -6.96 -3.45 -25.30
CA ASN A 200 -8.20 -3.68 -26.04
C ASN A 200 -9.28 -4.11 -25.04
N TYR A 201 -10.15 -3.18 -24.65
CA TYR A 201 -11.12 -3.46 -23.59
C TYR A 201 -12.33 -4.23 -24.15
N GLU A 202 -12.33 -5.55 -23.95
CA GLU A 202 -13.36 -6.47 -24.42
C GLU A 202 -14.12 -7.18 -23.28
N PRO A 203 -15.20 -6.58 -22.75
CA PRO A 203 -15.96 -7.14 -21.62
C PRO A 203 -16.48 -8.56 -21.81
N LYS A 204 -16.76 -8.97 -23.05
CA LYS A 204 -17.35 -10.28 -23.37
C LYS A 204 -16.41 -11.44 -23.07
N ILE A 205 -15.10 -11.24 -23.21
CA ILE A 205 -14.10 -12.30 -22.99
C ILE A 205 -13.50 -12.23 -21.59
N MET A 206 -13.45 -11.04 -20.97
CA MET A 206 -12.87 -10.81 -19.66
C MET A 206 -13.64 -11.51 -18.52
N ARG A 207 -12.89 -11.99 -17.51
CA ARG A 207 -13.44 -12.62 -16.30
C ARG A 207 -14.25 -11.64 -15.46
N SER A 208 -13.73 -10.44 -15.25
CA SER A 208 -14.38 -9.38 -14.47
C SER A 208 -14.03 -8.00 -15.05
N PRO A 209 -14.64 -7.58 -16.17
CA PRO A 209 -14.26 -6.37 -16.88
C PRO A 209 -14.52 -5.07 -16.09
N LYS A 210 -15.48 -5.07 -15.16
CA LYS A 210 -16.07 -3.86 -14.54
C LYS A 210 -16.84 -3.02 -15.58
N PHE A 211 -17.43 -1.92 -15.14
CA PHE A 211 -18.11 -0.96 -16.01
C PHE A 211 -17.08 0.12 -16.48
N PRO A 212 -17.13 0.59 -17.74
CA PRO A 212 -16.14 1.53 -18.27
C PRO A 212 -16.02 2.85 -17.48
N GLU A 213 -17.12 3.36 -16.95
CA GLU A 213 -17.18 4.62 -16.19
C GLU A 213 -16.30 4.56 -14.92
N LEU A 214 -16.00 3.36 -14.41
CA LEU A 214 -15.04 3.17 -13.32
C LEU A 214 -13.65 3.68 -13.70
N PHE A 215 -13.26 3.52 -14.98
CA PHE A 215 -11.97 3.90 -15.51
C PHE A 215 -12.01 5.26 -16.22
N ASP A 216 -13.10 5.58 -16.90
CA ASP A 216 -13.23 6.81 -17.67
C ASP A 216 -13.50 8.06 -16.80
N SER A 217 -13.67 7.89 -15.49
CA SER A 217 -13.79 8.96 -14.49
C SER A 217 -12.45 9.40 -13.93
N GLU A 218 -12.39 10.64 -13.45
CA GLU A 218 -11.35 11.07 -12.53
C GLU A 218 -11.40 10.20 -11.27
N LYS A 219 -10.24 9.75 -10.80
CA LYS A 219 -10.21 8.75 -9.74
C LYS A 219 -8.94 8.80 -8.91
N ILE A 220 -9.01 8.22 -7.71
CA ILE A 220 -7.81 7.80 -6.99
C ILE A 220 -7.58 6.32 -7.30
N ILE A 221 -6.32 5.97 -7.57
CA ILE A 221 -5.87 4.58 -7.68
C ILE A 221 -4.93 4.25 -6.52
N ILE A 222 -5.14 3.09 -5.91
CA ILE A 222 -4.42 2.64 -4.72
C ILE A 222 -3.82 1.27 -4.99
N ARG A 223 -2.51 1.15 -4.78
CA ARG A 223 -1.81 -0.12 -4.92
C ARG A 223 -2.30 -1.14 -3.88
N GLY A 224 -2.71 -2.33 -4.33
CA GLY A 224 -3.20 -3.39 -3.45
C GLY A 224 -2.13 -4.10 -2.62
N SER A 225 -0.88 -4.20 -3.09
CA SER A 225 0.18 -4.94 -2.39
C SER A 225 1.38 -4.06 -2.03
N SER A 226 1.31 -3.41 -0.87
CA SER A 226 2.29 -2.42 -0.41
C SER A 226 3.12 -2.87 0.79
N GLY A 227 2.79 -4.00 1.42
CA GLY A 227 3.47 -4.44 2.65
C GLY A 227 3.33 -3.40 3.76
N SER A 228 4.39 -3.22 4.55
CA SER A 228 4.46 -2.25 5.65
C SER A 228 4.40 -0.78 5.22
N LEU A 229 4.42 -0.46 3.92
CA LEU A 229 4.23 0.92 3.44
C LEU A 229 2.78 1.39 3.54
N GLY A 230 1.81 0.46 3.72
CA GLY A 230 0.40 0.80 3.84
C GLY A 230 -0.17 1.40 2.55
N ILE A 231 -0.94 2.48 2.67
CA ILE A 231 -1.65 3.10 1.55
C ILE A 231 -0.66 3.83 0.64
N LEU A 232 -0.64 3.45 -0.63
CA LEU A 232 0.10 4.13 -1.70
C LEU A 232 -0.90 4.54 -2.78
N ALA A 233 -1.33 5.80 -2.74
CA ALA A 233 -2.39 6.34 -3.57
C ALA A 233 -1.91 7.47 -4.48
N THR A 234 -2.47 7.55 -5.70
CA THR A 234 -2.29 8.70 -6.60
C THR A 234 -3.59 9.06 -7.31
N TYR A 235 -3.68 10.31 -7.76
CA TYR A 235 -4.78 10.82 -8.57
C TYR A 235 -4.59 10.45 -10.03
N ASP A 236 -5.67 10.10 -10.71
CA ASP A 236 -5.68 9.78 -12.13
C ASP A 236 -6.72 10.60 -12.88
N GLU A 237 -6.23 11.53 -13.69
CA GLU A 237 -6.96 12.30 -14.70
C GLU A 237 -6.81 11.70 -16.12
N ARG A 238 -5.89 10.74 -16.31
CA ARG A 238 -5.56 10.12 -17.60
C ARG A 238 -6.50 8.98 -17.98
N LYS A 239 -7.45 8.64 -17.10
CA LYS A 239 -8.44 7.58 -17.33
C LYS A 239 -7.79 6.21 -17.55
N LEU A 240 -6.79 5.90 -16.74
CA LEU A 240 -6.02 4.65 -16.80
C LEU A 240 -6.91 3.45 -16.47
N TYR A 241 -6.76 2.38 -17.26
CA TYR A 241 -7.32 1.07 -16.97
C TYR A 241 -6.34 0.27 -16.12
N THR A 242 -6.85 -0.49 -15.15
CA THR A 242 -6.04 -1.14 -14.13
C THR A 242 -6.49 -2.58 -13.85
N PRO A 243 -5.60 -3.46 -13.36
CA PRO A 243 -5.95 -4.81 -12.93
C PRO A 243 -6.70 -4.82 -11.60
N HIS A 244 -7.34 -5.95 -11.29
CA HIS A 244 -7.98 -6.24 -10.01
C HIS A 244 -7.11 -6.09 -8.75
N LYS A 245 -5.78 -5.99 -8.89
CA LYS A 245 -4.85 -5.71 -7.79
C LYS A 245 -4.70 -4.22 -7.44
N ILE A 246 -5.38 -3.34 -8.16
CA ILE A 246 -5.45 -1.91 -7.88
C ILE A 246 -6.88 -1.61 -7.41
N THR A 247 -7.00 -0.88 -6.29
CA THR A 247 -8.27 -0.34 -5.82
C THR A 247 -8.49 1.02 -6.47
N ILE A 248 -9.70 1.25 -6.96
CA ILE A 248 -10.16 2.49 -7.57
C ILE A 248 -11.18 3.15 -6.63
N VAL A 249 -11.05 4.46 -6.44
CA VAL A 249 -12.01 5.31 -5.72
C VAL A 249 -12.53 6.38 -6.68
N ILE A 250 -13.84 6.43 -6.90
CA ILE A 250 -14.53 7.43 -7.74
C ILE A 250 -15.66 8.09 -6.96
N ARG A 251 -16.11 9.27 -7.42
CA ARG A 251 -17.32 9.90 -6.87
C ARG A 251 -18.53 9.04 -7.23
N LYS A 252 -19.52 8.97 -6.33
CA LYS A 252 -20.77 8.24 -6.60
C LYS A 252 -21.59 8.86 -7.75
N SER A 253 -21.42 10.16 -8.00
CA SER A 253 -22.00 10.86 -9.16
C SER A 253 -21.54 10.31 -10.51
N ASP A 254 -20.38 9.67 -10.54
CA ASP A 254 -19.76 9.18 -11.77
C ASP A 254 -20.19 7.74 -12.09
N LEU A 255 -21.01 7.14 -11.22
CA LEU A 255 -21.61 5.83 -11.47
C LEU A 255 -22.66 5.91 -12.59
N PRO A 256 -22.85 4.80 -13.33
CA PRO A 256 -23.95 4.71 -14.29
C PRO A 256 -25.31 5.06 -13.66
N LYS A 257 -26.13 5.83 -14.39
CA LYS A 257 -27.41 6.42 -13.93
C LYS A 257 -28.45 5.42 -13.38
N SER A 258 -28.26 4.11 -13.58
CA SER A 258 -29.11 3.05 -13.04
C SER A 258 -28.84 2.73 -11.57
N SER A 259 -27.91 3.44 -10.94
CA SER A 259 -27.57 3.25 -9.53
C SER A 259 -28.36 4.27 -8.69
N ASN A 260 -28.96 3.80 -7.59
CA ASN A 260 -29.90 4.53 -6.73
C ASN A 260 -29.47 5.98 -6.43
N GLU A 261 -30.43 6.85 -6.07
CA GLU A 261 -30.15 8.19 -5.54
C GLU A 261 -29.20 8.08 -4.33
N PHE A 262 -27.90 8.25 -4.57
CA PHE A 262 -26.91 8.36 -3.52
C PHE A 262 -26.85 9.81 -3.07
N GLU A 263 -26.73 10.03 -1.77
CA GLU A 263 -26.34 11.34 -1.25
C GLU A 263 -24.98 11.71 -1.84
N LEU A 264 -24.93 12.81 -2.58
CA LEU A 264 -23.70 13.28 -3.21
C LEU A 264 -22.75 13.82 -2.15
N SER A 265 -21.50 13.38 -2.21
CA SER A 265 -20.44 13.85 -1.33
C SER A 265 -19.84 15.16 -1.89
N ASP A 266 -19.80 16.21 -1.06
CA ASP A 266 -19.07 17.45 -1.35
C ASP A 266 -17.55 17.36 -1.08
N ILE A 267 -17.06 16.14 -0.81
CA ILE A 267 -15.64 15.89 -0.54
C ILE A 267 -14.88 15.73 -1.85
N ASP A 268 -13.81 16.52 -2.03
CA ASP A 268 -12.96 16.47 -3.20
C ASP A 268 -11.99 15.28 -3.17
N LEU A 269 -11.71 14.70 -4.34
CA LEU A 269 -10.79 13.57 -4.47
C LEU A 269 -9.36 13.95 -4.05
N LYS A 270 -8.90 15.18 -4.30
CA LYS A 270 -7.54 15.60 -3.94
C LYS A 270 -7.41 15.89 -2.44
N TYR A 271 -8.47 16.38 -1.80
CA TYR A 271 -8.53 16.45 -0.34
C TYR A 271 -8.47 15.04 0.28
N LEU A 272 -9.27 14.10 -0.24
CA LEU A 272 -9.22 12.71 0.20
C LEU A 272 -7.82 12.11 0.00
N LEU A 273 -7.19 12.38 -1.15
CA LEU A 273 -5.85 11.93 -1.47
C LEU A 273 -4.82 12.42 -0.44
N ALA A 274 -4.89 13.71 -0.06
CA ALA A 274 -4.04 14.30 0.97
C ALA A 274 -4.16 13.56 2.31
N LEU A 275 -5.41 13.31 2.74
CA LEU A 275 -5.71 12.58 3.97
C LEU A 275 -5.15 11.16 3.96
N ILE A 276 -5.50 10.33 2.97
CA ILE A 276 -5.18 8.89 3.00
C ILE A 276 -3.69 8.60 2.78
N ASN A 277 -2.93 9.54 2.20
CA ASN A 277 -1.48 9.44 2.04
C ASN A 277 -0.69 10.01 3.24
N SER A 278 -1.36 10.62 4.23
CA SER A 278 -0.72 11.21 5.42
C SER A 278 -0.17 10.16 6.38
N SER A 279 0.80 10.55 7.19
CA SER A 279 1.39 9.73 8.25
C SER A 279 0.34 9.31 9.29
N LEU A 280 -0.65 10.16 9.59
CA LEU A 280 -1.77 9.79 10.48
C LEU A 280 -2.61 8.66 9.91
N PHE A 281 -2.97 8.71 8.62
CA PHE A 281 -3.78 7.64 8.01
C PHE A 281 -2.99 6.37 7.78
N HIS A 282 -1.69 6.48 7.50
CA HIS A 282 -0.80 5.34 7.53
C HIS A 282 -0.80 4.67 8.92
N PHE A 283 -0.59 5.48 9.97
CA PHE A 283 -0.62 5.01 11.35
C PHE A 283 -1.97 4.38 11.71
N TYR A 284 -3.08 5.03 11.38
CA TYR A 284 -4.43 4.51 11.64
C TYR A 284 -4.67 3.19 10.92
N TYR A 285 -4.36 3.12 9.62
CA TYR A 285 -4.57 1.92 8.81
C TYR A 285 -3.75 0.75 9.37
N SER A 286 -2.47 0.97 9.65
CA SER A 286 -1.60 -0.03 10.26
C SER A 286 -2.09 -0.42 11.65
N SER A 287 -2.54 0.55 12.45
CA SER A 287 -3.01 0.37 13.82
C SER A 287 -4.39 -0.26 13.95
N VAL A 288 -5.22 -0.25 12.91
CA VAL A 288 -6.57 -0.85 12.95
C VAL A 288 -6.61 -2.14 12.14
N TYR A 289 -5.96 -2.20 10.97
CA TYR A 289 -6.09 -3.32 10.03
C TYR A 289 -4.83 -4.19 9.90
N GLY A 290 -3.75 -3.89 10.64
CA GLY A 290 -2.53 -4.71 10.66
C GLY A 290 -1.81 -4.74 9.31
N GLY A 291 -1.58 -3.58 8.71
CA GLY A 291 -1.10 -3.37 7.33
C GLY A 291 0.26 -3.96 6.93
N PHE A 292 0.39 -5.29 6.86
CA PHE A 292 1.69 -5.95 6.62
C PHE A 292 1.83 -6.67 5.28
N ILE A 293 0.76 -6.87 4.51
CA ILE A 293 0.84 -7.56 3.20
C ILE A 293 0.09 -6.76 2.13
N ASP A 294 -1.24 -6.73 2.23
CA ASP A 294 -2.11 -6.12 1.25
C ASP A 294 -2.96 -5.00 1.86
N VAL A 295 -3.26 -4.01 1.03
CA VAL A 295 -4.24 -2.97 1.27
C VAL A 295 -5.58 -3.46 0.72
N TYR A 296 -6.43 -3.98 1.59
CA TYR A 296 -7.69 -4.58 1.19
C TYR A 296 -8.77 -3.51 0.93
N PRO A 297 -9.56 -3.64 -0.16
CA PRO A 297 -10.68 -2.73 -0.42
C PRO A 297 -11.67 -2.62 0.74
N SER A 298 -11.90 -3.70 1.48
CA SER A 298 -12.79 -3.69 2.66
C SER A 298 -12.25 -2.79 3.78
N SER A 299 -10.95 -2.83 4.03
CA SER A 299 -10.29 -1.98 5.02
C SER A 299 -10.30 -0.51 4.59
N LEU A 300 -10.05 -0.24 3.31
CA LEU A 300 -10.17 1.12 2.74
C LEU A 300 -11.60 1.65 2.87
N LYS A 301 -12.61 0.85 2.52
CA LYS A 301 -14.03 1.22 2.64
C LYS A 301 -14.40 1.66 4.05
N ALA A 302 -13.81 1.04 5.08
CA ALA A 302 -14.08 1.32 6.48
C ALA A 302 -13.27 2.52 7.04
N LEU A 303 -12.40 3.16 6.25
CA LEU A 303 -11.61 4.30 6.73
C LEU A 303 -12.53 5.44 7.18
N PRO A 304 -12.36 5.98 8.39
CA PRO A 304 -13.12 7.13 8.88
C PRO A 304 -12.67 8.42 8.18
N ILE A 305 -13.57 9.07 7.43
CA ILE A 305 -13.26 10.29 6.68
C ILE A 305 -14.10 11.46 7.22
N PRO A 306 -13.48 12.52 7.75
CA PRO A 306 -14.19 13.70 8.21
C PRO A 306 -14.77 14.47 7.03
N LYS A 307 -16.04 14.90 7.15
CA LYS A 307 -16.61 15.88 6.22
C LYS A 307 -16.11 17.28 6.59
N LEU A 308 -15.62 18.02 5.59
CA LEU A 308 -15.24 19.42 5.71
C LEU A 308 -15.99 20.27 4.70
N ALA A 309 -16.25 21.53 5.05
CA ALA A 309 -16.72 22.54 4.10
C ALA A 309 -15.70 22.72 2.96
N LYS A 310 -16.18 23.11 1.76
CA LYS A 310 -15.35 23.19 0.54
C LYS A 310 -14.14 24.10 0.73
N GLU A 311 -14.33 25.22 1.42
CA GLU A 311 -13.28 26.21 1.71
C GLU A 311 -12.20 25.62 2.63
N SER A 312 -12.59 24.78 3.59
CA SER A 312 -11.65 24.12 4.52
C SER A 312 -10.88 22.96 3.87
N GLN A 313 -11.36 22.44 2.74
CA GLN A 313 -10.65 21.43 1.96
C GLN A 313 -9.51 22.03 1.12
N GLN A 314 -9.61 23.32 0.77
CA GLN A 314 -8.73 24.00 -0.19
C GLN A 314 -7.22 23.90 0.15
N PRO A 315 -6.77 24.10 1.40
CA PRO A 315 -5.34 23.98 1.72
C PRO A 315 -4.77 22.59 1.43
N PHE A 316 -5.56 21.53 1.65
CA PHE A 316 -5.14 20.15 1.36
C PHE A 316 -5.11 19.89 -0.16
N ILE A 317 -6.10 20.40 -0.88
CA ILE A 317 -6.21 20.26 -2.34
C ILE A 317 -4.97 20.89 -3.00
N GLU A 318 -4.61 22.11 -2.61
CA GLU A 318 -3.44 22.82 -3.14
C GLU A 318 -2.14 22.05 -2.91
N LYS A 319 -1.97 21.46 -1.71
CA LYS A 319 -0.79 20.63 -1.41
C LYS A 319 -0.79 19.33 -2.21
N ALA A 320 -1.94 18.67 -2.36
CA ALA A 320 -2.06 17.48 -3.20
C ALA A 320 -1.76 17.79 -4.68
N GLU A 321 -2.23 18.90 -5.22
CA GLU A 321 -1.92 19.36 -6.57
C GLU A 321 -0.43 19.65 -6.74
N MET A 322 0.19 20.30 -5.76
CA MET A 322 1.63 20.52 -5.73
C MET A 322 2.40 19.20 -5.73
N MET A 323 2.00 18.23 -4.89
CA MET A 323 2.61 16.90 -4.86
C MET A 323 2.51 16.21 -6.23
N LEU A 324 1.33 16.19 -6.85
CA LEU A 324 1.10 15.56 -8.16
C LEU A 324 1.95 16.24 -9.25
N LEU A 325 1.98 17.57 -9.28
CA LEU A 325 2.75 18.34 -10.26
C LEU A 325 4.25 18.09 -10.12
N LYS A 326 4.79 18.17 -8.90
CA LYS A 326 6.23 18.01 -8.65
C LYS A 326 6.70 16.60 -8.91
N ASN A 327 5.90 15.58 -8.55
CA ASN A 327 6.21 14.19 -8.88
C ASN A 327 6.18 13.94 -10.39
N LYS A 328 5.24 14.56 -11.12
CA LYS A 328 5.23 14.51 -12.59
C LYS A 328 6.48 15.16 -13.20
N GLN A 329 6.86 16.35 -12.74
CA GLN A 329 8.09 17.03 -13.19
C GLN A 329 9.35 16.19 -12.92
N LEU A 330 9.43 15.54 -11.75
CA LEU A 330 10.55 14.67 -11.40
C LEU A 330 10.59 13.44 -12.32
N HIS A 331 9.42 12.85 -12.59
CA HIS A 331 9.29 11.74 -13.54
C HIS A 331 9.74 12.14 -14.95
N GLU A 332 9.33 13.31 -15.43
CA GLU A 332 9.70 13.83 -16.76
C GLU A 332 11.21 14.07 -16.89
N ILE A 333 11.86 14.65 -15.87
CA ILE A 333 13.32 14.83 -15.84
C ILE A 333 14.03 13.46 -15.88
N LYS A 334 13.58 12.53 -15.03
CA LYS A 334 14.10 11.16 -14.99
C LYS A 334 14.00 10.48 -16.35
N GLN A 335 12.82 10.49 -16.97
CA GLN A 335 12.61 9.84 -18.27
C GLN A 335 13.36 10.55 -19.40
N SER A 336 13.43 11.88 -19.40
CA SER A 336 14.17 12.63 -20.43
C SER A 336 15.67 12.32 -20.39
N PHE A 337 16.25 12.23 -19.19
CA PHE A 337 17.64 11.80 -19.02
C PHE A 337 17.87 10.38 -19.54
N ILE A 338 16.99 9.44 -19.17
CA ILE A 338 17.06 8.04 -19.63
C ILE A 338 16.90 7.95 -21.16
N GLN A 339 15.94 8.65 -21.75
CA GLN A 339 15.72 8.65 -23.19
C GLN A 339 16.94 9.19 -23.94
N LEU A 340 17.54 10.29 -23.48
CA LEU A 340 18.75 10.83 -24.08
C LEU A 340 19.90 9.82 -24.01
N THR A 341 20.14 9.21 -22.84
CA THR A 341 21.19 8.19 -22.68
C THR A 341 20.99 6.99 -23.59
N GLN A 342 19.77 6.45 -23.70
CA GLN A 342 19.45 5.34 -24.61
C GLN A 342 19.50 5.74 -26.08
N SER A 343 19.20 6.99 -26.43
CA SER A 343 19.34 7.48 -27.81
C SER A 343 20.82 7.54 -28.25
N LYS A 344 21.73 7.87 -27.32
CA LYS A 344 23.17 7.88 -27.57
C LYS A 344 23.75 6.46 -27.59
N TRP A 345 23.25 5.58 -26.72
CA TRP A 345 23.70 4.19 -26.60
C TRP A 345 22.50 3.24 -26.67
N SER A 346 22.14 2.80 -27.88
CA SER A 346 20.96 1.96 -28.13
C SER A 346 21.01 0.59 -27.43
N SER A 347 22.21 0.08 -27.10
CA SER A 347 22.40 -1.17 -26.35
C SER A 347 22.32 -1.00 -24.82
N LEU A 348 22.10 0.21 -24.32
CA LEU A 348 22.09 0.50 -22.89
C LEU A 348 20.83 -0.06 -22.22
N ASN A 349 21.04 -1.01 -21.31
CA ASN A 349 20.01 -1.50 -20.40
C ASN A 349 19.96 -0.61 -19.16
N ILE A 350 18.76 -0.18 -18.76
CA ILE A 350 18.57 0.66 -17.58
C ILE A 350 18.56 -0.23 -16.33
N THR A 351 19.64 -0.17 -15.55
CA THR A 351 19.73 -0.79 -14.23
C THR A 351 19.00 0.06 -13.19
N GLY A 352 18.69 -0.48 -12.00
CA GLY A 352 18.05 0.31 -10.93
C GLY A 352 18.86 1.56 -10.55
N LYS A 353 20.20 1.47 -10.53
CA LYS A 353 21.07 2.64 -10.29
C LYS A 353 21.00 3.67 -11.42
N LEU A 354 20.86 3.23 -12.68
CA LEU A 354 20.68 4.15 -13.80
C LEU A 354 19.28 4.77 -13.81
N ASP A 355 18.26 4.04 -13.35
CA ASP A 355 16.90 4.56 -13.22
C ASP A 355 16.80 5.62 -12.10
N GLU A 356 17.62 5.50 -11.07
CA GLU A 356 17.76 6.46 -9.96
C GLU A 356 19.05 7.31 -10.05
N TRP A 357 19.48 7.63 -11.27
CA TRP A 357 20.76 8.31 -11.51
C TRP A 357 20.97 9.58 -10.67
N TYR A 358 19.91 10.35 -10.41
CA TYR A 358 19.96 11.59 -9.62
C TYR A 358 20.30 11.35 -8.14
N ASN A 359 20.11 10.14 -7.62
CA ASN A 359 20.53 9.74 -6.27
C ASN A 359 22.02 9.35 -6.18
N HIS A 360 22.76 9.40 -7.29
CA HIS A 360 24.13 8.90 -7.38
C HIS A 360 25.12 9.95 -7.91
N SER A 361 26.42 9.65 -7.81
CA SER A 361 27.47 10.48 -8.38
C SER A 361 27.67 10.18 -9.86
N PHE A 362 28.27 11.13 -10.60
CA PHE A 362 28.66 10.89 -11.99
C PHE A 362 29.63 9.71 -12.14
N GLU A 363 30.50 9.48 -11.15
CA GLU A 363 31.40 8.33 -11.16
C GLU A 363 30.63 6.99 -11.11
N ALA A 364 29.57 6.92 -10.30
CA ALA A 364 28.71 5.75 -10.25
C ALA A 364 27.96 5.54 -11.57
N PHE A 365 27.45 6.62 -12.19
CA PHE A 365 26.87 6.58 -13.54
C PHE A 365 27.85 6.04 -14.58
N ARG A 366 29.08 6.58 -14.63
CA ARG A 366 30.14 6.10 -15.53
C ARG A 366 30.46 4.62 -15.32
N LYS A 367 30.58 4.19 -14.06
CA LYS A 367 30.83 2.77 -13.71
C LYS A 367 29.70 1.85 -14.20
N GLU A 368 28.45 2.29 -14.16
CA GLU A 368 27.32 1.52 -14.70
C GLU A 368 27.36 1.41 -16.23
N LEU A 369 27.77 2.47 -16.94
CA LEU A 369 28.01 2.43 -18.39
C LEU A 369 29.16 1.47 -18.75
N GLU A 370 30.27 1.52 -18.00
CA GLU A 370 31.45 0.69 -18.25
C GLU A 370 31.18 -0.81 -18.07
N LYS A 371 30.35 -1.19 -17.11
CA LYS A 371 29.86 -2.58 -16.96
C LYS A 371 29.15 -3.08 -18.21
N GLN A 372 28.53 -2.18 -18.96
CA GLN A 372 27.86 -2.46 -20.23
C GLN A 372 28.76 -2.21 -21.44
N LYS A 373 30.07 -2.16 -21.23
CA LYS A 373 31.12 -1.97 -22.24
C LYS A 373 31.04 -0.61 -22.96
N ILE A 374 30.36 0.38 -22.37
CA ILE A 374 30.31 1.76 -22.86
C ILE A 374 31.39 2.56 -22.12
N LYS A 375 32.43 3.00 -22.84
CA LYS A 375 33.50 3.84 -22.29
C LYS A 375 33.43 5.23 -22.90
N LEU A 376 33.40 6.24 -22.03
CA LEU A 376 33.40 7.65 -22.43
C LEU A 376 34.82 8.16 -22.63
N THR A 377 35.07 8.86 -23.73
CA THR A 377 36.30 9.65 -23.91
C THR A 377 36.38 10.78 -22.89
N LEU A 378 37.56 11.39 -22.68
CA LEU A 378 37.71 12.52 -21.75
C LEU A 378 36.80 13.70 -22.10
N GLN A 379 36.63 13.98 -23.40
CA GLN A 379 35.72 15.04 -23.85
C GLN A 379 34.26 14.70 -23.53
N GLU A 380 33.80 13.48 -23.85
CA GLU A 380 32.44 13.05 -23.51
C GLU A 380 32.22 13.04 -22.00
N GLN A 381 33.23 12.69 -21.20
CA GLN A 381 33.14 12.77 -19.74
C GLN A 381 32.89 14.20 -19.28
N ALA A 382 33.60 15.20 -19.84
CA ALA A 382 33.39 16.60 -19.48
C ALA A 382 31.97 17.09 -19.84
N GLU A 383 31.50 16.77 -21.05
CA GLU A 383 30.16 17.15 -21.54
C GLU A 383 29.05 16.51 -20.68
N TRP A 384 29.14 15.21 -20.44
CA TRP A 384 28.16 14.47 -19.65
C TRP A 384 28.22 14.80 -18.16
N LEU A 385 29.38 15.14 -17.61
CA LEU A 385 29.53 15.56 -16.22
C LEU A 385 28.71 16.83 -15.96
N GLN A 386 28.85 17.82 -16.83
CA GLN A 386 28.11 19.08 -16.74
C GLN A 386 26.60 18.82 -16.84
N TYR A 387 26.16 18.14 -17.90
CA TYR A 387 24.74 17.83 -18.10
C TYR A 387 24.15 17.00 -16.95
N PHE A 388 24.88 16.00 -16.45
CA PHE A 388 24.46 15.16 -15.33
C PHE A 388 24.18 15.99 -14.08
N TYR A 389 25.10 16.88 -13.69
CA TYR A 389 24.93 17.68 -12.48
C TYR A 389 23.85 18.75 -12.64
N GLU A 390 23.68 19.33 -13.82
CA GLU A 390 22.57 20.26 -14.09
C GLU A 390 21.20 19.57 -13.94
N GLN A 391 21.03 18.37 -14.51
CA GLN A 391 19.76 17.64 -14.39
C GLN A 391 19.58 17.11 -12.96
N LYS A 392 20.66 16.66 -12.32
CA LYS A 392 20.63 16.18 -10.94
C LYS A 392 20.17 17.28 -10.00
N GLN A 393 20.72 18.50 -10.11
CA GLN A 393 20.31 19.63 -9.29
C GLN A 393 18.82 19.95 -9.43
N LYS A 394 18.27 19.90 -10.66
CA LYS A 394 16.83 20.08 -10.88
C LYS A 394 16.00 18.99 -10.19
N ALA A 395 16.43 17.73 -10.27
CA ALA A 395 15.78 16.62 -9.59
C ALA A 395 15.84 16.75 -8.06
N GLU A 396 16.99 17.16 -7.50
CA GLU A 396 17.19 17.38 -6.06
C GLU A 396 16.28 18.49 -5.53
N ILE A 397 16.14 19.61 -6.25
CA ILE A 397 15.22 20.69 -5.88
C ILE A 397 13.76 20.20 -5.83
N LEU A 398 13.36 19.37 -6.80
CA LEU A 398 12.04 18.76 -6.81
C LEU A 398 11.85 17.79 -5.64
N GLN A 399 12.84 16.94 -5.33
CA GLN A 399 12.78 16.03 -4.19
C GLN A 399 12.65 16.78 -2.86
N GLN A 400 13.40 17.86 -2.68
CA GLN A 400 13.30 18.71 -1.50
C GLN A 400 11.92 19.34 -1.37
N THR A 401 11.38 19.86 -2.49
CA THR A 401 10.02 20.44 -2.52
C THR A 401 8.98 19.38 -2.16
N ILE A 402 9.04 18.19 -2.76
CA ILE A 402 8.12 17.08 -2.48
C ILE A 402 8.17 16.69 -1.00
N ALA A 403 9.38 16.54 -0.43
CA ALA A 403 9.53 16.18 0.98
C ALA A 403 8.97 17.26 1.93
N GLN A 404 9.20 18.53 1.59
CA GLN A 404 8.66 19.66 2.36
C GLN A 404 7.14 19.72 2.28
N THR A 405 6.56 19.55 1.09
CA THR A 405 5.10 19.53 0.90
C THR A 405 4.45 18.33 1.60
N ASP A 406 5.08 17.16 1.60
CA ASP A 406 4.60 15.98 2.33
C ASP A 406 4.51 16.26 3.84
N LYS A 407 5.52 16.92 4.41
CA LYS A 407 5.50 17.37 5.81
C LYS A 407 4.40 18.40 6.09
N GLU A 408 4.20 19.35 5.18
CA GLU A 408 3.13 20.35 5.32
C GLU A 408 1.73 19.72 5.26
N ILE A 409 1.53 18.66 4.47
CA ILE A 409 0.29 17.88 4.46
C ILE A 409 0.10 17.20 5.82
N ASP A 410 1.14 16.57 6.36
CA ASP A 410 1.07 15.95 7.68
C ASP A 410 0.72 16.99 8.76
N ASP A 411 1.32 18.17 8.73
CA ASP A 411 1.01 19.26 9.66
C ASP A 411 -0.46 19.71 9.56
N LEU A 412 -1.00 19.88 8.34
CA LEU A 412 -2.42 20.19 8.12
C LEU A 412 -3.34 19.09 8.66
N VAL A 413 -2.98 17.83 8.46
CA VAL A 413 -3.75 16.68 8.96
C VAL A 413 -3.68 16.62 10.49
N TYR A 414 -2.51 16.79 11.09
CA TYR A 414 -2.37 16.82 12.55
C TYR A 414 -3.17 17.95 13.19
N GLN A 415 -3.22 19.12 12.55
CA GLN A 415 -4.08 20.23 12.98
C GLN A 415 -5.57 19.88 12.87
N LEU A 416 -5.99 19.27 11.76
CA LEU A 416 -7.39 18.84 11.56
C LEU A 416 -7.88 17.91 12.68
N TYR A 417 -7.02 17.02 13.17
CA TYR A 417 -7.34 16.08 14.24
C TYR A 417 -6.90 16.53 15.63
N GLU A 418 -6.42 17.78 15.77
CA GLU A 418 -6.03 18.38 17.06
C GLU A 418 -5.02 17.50 17.82
N LEU A 419 -3.99 17.02 17.12
CA LEU A 419 -2.98 16.14 17.71
C LEU A 419 -1.92 16.91 18.51
N THR A 420 -1.55 16.36 19.66
CA THR A 420 -0.46 16.89 20.51
C THR A 420 0.90 16.49 19.96
N ASP A 421 1.96 17.13 20.43
CA ASP A 421 3.33 16.80 19.98
C ASP A 421 3.76 15.37 20.39
N ASP A 422 3.31 14.88 21.55
CA ASP A 422 3.52 13.49 21.97
C ASP A 422 2.80 12.49 21.04
N GLU A 423 1.57 12.80 20.63
CA GLU A 423 0.83 11.98 19.68
C GLU A 423 1.48 11.98 18.30
N LYS A 424 2.00 13.13 17.84
CA LYS A 424 2.79 13.21 16.61
C LYS A 424 4.07 12.39 16.71
N ALA A 425 4.75 12.39 17.86
CA ALA A 425 5.95 11.58 18.06
C ALA A 425 5.64 10.08 17.93
N ILE A 426 4.52 9.61 18.49
CA ILE A 426 4.05 8.21 18.37
C ILE A 426 3.72 7.84 16.91
N ILE A 427 3.17 8.77 16.13
CA ILE A 427 2.84 8.51 14.71
C ILE A 427 4.10 8.38 13.85
N ASN A 428 5.13 9.15 14.18
CA ASN A 428 6.35 9.26 13.38
C ASN A 428 7.50 8.35 13.86
N SER A 429 7.32 7.63 14.97
CA SER A 429 8.24 6.60 15.47
C SER A 429 8.08 5.29 14.70
#